data_AF-A0A1B2HRB7-F1
#
_entry.id   AF-A0A1B2HRB7-F1
#
_cell.length_a   1.000
_cell.length_b   1.000
_cell.length_c   1.000
_cell.angle_alpha   90.00
_cell.angle_beta   90.00
_cell.angle_gamma   90.00
#
_symmetry.space_group_name_H-M   'P 1'
#
loop_
_entity.id
_entity.type
_entity.pdbx_description
1 polymer ?
#
loop_
_entity_poly.entity_id
_entity_poly.type
_entity_poly.pdbx_seq_one_letter_code
_entity_poly.pdbx_strand_id
1 'polypeptide(L)'
;MNSDADVALAGRDRLGPLIVTIFGLYARGEDNWLSVASVVGLMAELGVEGQAVRSSISRLKRRGVVISDRREGAAGYALAEPTLETLAEGDARIFERRRATTDDGWLVVVFSVPESEREKRHELRTSLTQLGFGTTAPGVWIAPGNLAAETRRTLARRGLAEYVDIFAGHHFAFGDLRSKVRAWWDLDELADLYADFLRRHRPVLAALPASISASQAFQTYVPMLTQWRRLPYSDPGLPLALLPPGWNGVTAEALFEELNTRLSAPAREHALAVIHARG
;
A
#
# COMPACT_ATOMS: atom_id res chain seq x y z
N MET A 1 26.64 11.46 19.16
CA MET A 1 26.64 10.09 19.72
C MET A 1 25.19 9.68 19.99
N ASN A 2 24.48 9.20 18.96
CA ASN A 2 23.30 8.31 19.05
C ASN A 2 22.82 7.85 17.65
N SER A 3 23.76 7.58 16.73
CA SER A 3 23.44 7.21 15.34
C SER A 3 22.96 5.76 15.20
N ASP A 4 23.41 4.85 16.07
CA ASP A 4 23.06 3.42 15.96
C ASP A 4 21.71 3.07 16.61
N ALA A 5 21.27 3.85 17.60
CA ALA A 5 19.99 3.65 18.26
C ALA A 5 18.80 4.12 17.38
N ASP A 6 18.95 5.24 16.66
CA ASP A 6 17.94 5.74 15.71
C ASP A 6 17.81 4.87 14.45
N VAL A 7 18.92 4.29 13.97
CA VAL A 7 18.89 3.30 12.87
C VAL A 7 18.22 1.99 13.34
N ALA A 8 18.45 1.56 14.58
CA ALA A 8 17.80 0.38 15.15
C ALA A 8 16.30 0.58 15.46
N LEU A 9 15.89 1.79 15.86
CA LEU A 9 14.48 2.15 16.06
C LEU A 9 13.74 2.31 14.73
N ALA A 10 14.38 2.92 13.71
CA ALA A 10 13.86 2.97 12.34
C ALA A 10 13.79 1.59 11.67
N GLY A 11 14.62 0.62 12.09
CA GLY A 11 14.58 -0.76 11.62
C GLY A 11 13.45 -1.61 12.24
N ARG A 12 13.07 -1.36 13.49
CA ARG A 12 12.07 -2.16 14.24
C ARG A 12 10.61 -1.90 13.81
N ASP A 13 10.32 -0.72 13.27
CA ASP A 13 8.99 -0.36 12.76
C ASP A 13 8.78 -0.75 11.28
N ARG A 14 9.85 -1.17 10.58
CA ARG A 14 9.81 -1.64 9.19
C ARG A 14 9.41 -3.10 9.02
N LEU A 15 9.54 -3.92 10.07
CA LEU A 15 9.25 -5.36 9.99
C LEU A 15 7.74 -5.66 9.88
N GLY A 16 6.89 -4.84 10.50
CA GLY A 16 5.44 -5.03 10.43
C GLY A 16 4.92 -5.01 8.99
N PRO A 17 5.21 -3.95 8.21
CA PRO A 17 4.87 -3.88 6.79
C PRO A 17 5.42 -5.03 5.94
N LEU A 18 6.66 -5.50 6.21
CA LEU A 18 7.24 -6.65 5.51
C LEU A 18 6.43 -7.93 5.79
N ILE A 19 6.11 -8.20 7.05
CA ILE A 19 5.29 -9.36 7.44
C ILE A 19 3.92 -9.27 6.77
N VAL A 20 3.25 -8.11 6.82
CA VAL A 20 1.95 -7.92 6.15
C VAL A 20 2.06 -8.13 4.65
N THR A 21 3.17 -7.73 4.02
CA THR A 21 3.42 -7.96 2.58
C THR A 21 3.59 -9.45 2.28
N ILE A 22 4.34 -10.20 3.11
CA ILE A 22 4.48 -11.65 3.00
C ILE A 22 3.12 -12.35 3.11
N PHE A 23 2.33 -11.99 4.11
CA PHE A 23 0.99 -12.54 4.28
C PHE A 23 0.08 -12.18 3.10
N GLY A 24 0.07 -10.93 2.67
CA GLY A 24 -0.69 -10.46 1.53
C GLY A 24 -0.29 -11.19 0.23
N LEU A 25 1.00 -11.42 0.00
CA LEU A 25 1.45 -12.10 -1.22
C LEU A 25 1.17 -13.60 -1.19
N TYR A 26 1.43 -14.26 -0.06
CA TYR A 26 1.58 -15.72 -0.05
C TYR A 26 0.55 -16.44 0.80
N ALA A 27 0.12 -15.87 1.94
CA ALA A 27 -0.85 -16.54 2.80
C ALA A 27 -2.23 -16.67 2.16
N ARG A 28 -2.64 -15.73 1.30
CA ARG A 28 -3.98 -15.76 0.67
C ARG A 28 -4.22 -17.00 -0.21
N GLY A 29 -3.17 -17.51 -0.86
CA GLY A 29 -3.24 -18.77 -1.62
C GLY A 29 -3.14 -20.02 -0.73
N GLU A 30 -2.85 -19.84 0.55
CA GLU A 30 -2.66 -20.87 1.57
C GLU A 30 -3.73 -20.69 2.66
N ASP A 31 -4.99 -20.48 2.24
CA ASP A 31 -6.15 -20.32 3.13
C ASP A 31 -5.98 -19.23 4.22
N ASN A 32 -5.30 -18.14 3.85
CA ASN A 32 -4.96 -17.02 4.72
C ASN A 32 -4.15 -17.43 5.98
N TRP A 33 -3.32 -18.46 5.90
CA TRP A 33 -2.59 -18.96 7.08
C TRP A 33 -1.14 -19.29 6.78
N LEU A 34 -0.26 -18.98 7.74
CA LEU A 34 1.14 -19.39 7.72
C LEU A 34 1.56 -19.89 9.10
N SER A 35 2.29 -21.01 9.14
CA SER A 35 2.87 -21.53 10.38
C SER A 35 3.90 -20.55 10.95
N VAL A 36 4.14 -20.60 12.27
CA VAL A 36 5.21 -19.81 12.91
C VAL A 36 6.57 -20.08 12.24
N ALA A 37 6.83 -21.34 11.89
CA ALA A 37 8.08 -21.76 11.25
C ALA A 37 8.22 -21.16 9.85
N SER A 38 7.15 -21.14 9.04
CA SER A 38 7.15 -20.55 7.71
C SER A 38 7.38 -19.04 7.76
N VAL A 39 6.70 -18.31 8.65
CA VAL A 39 6.90 -16.85 8.77
C VAL A 39 8.33 -16.53 9.23
N VAL A 40 8.87 -17.27 10.21
CA VAL A 40 10.25 -17.07 10.67
C VAL A 40 11.25 -17.43 9.56
N GLY A 41 11.02 -18.51 8.81
CA GLY A 41 11.88 -18.91 7.69
C GLY A 41 11.92 -17.87 6.58
N LEU A 42 10.76 -17.39 6.12
CA LEU A 42 10.66 -16.35 5.11
C LEU A 42 11.32 -15.04 5.55
N MET A 43 11.18 -14.67 6.82
CA MET A 43 11.82 -13.46 7.35
C MET A 43 13.33 -13.63 7.55
N ALA A 44 13.82 -14.85 7.82
CA ALA A 44 15.25 -15.14 7.91
C ALA A 44 15.97 -14.98 6.56
N GLU A 45 15.31 -15.36 5.46
CA GLU A 45 15.79 -15.09 4.09
C GLU A 45 15.96 -13.57 3.82
N LEU A 46 15.17 -12.73 4.50
CA LEU A 46 15.29 -11.27 4.46
C LEU A 46 16.29 -10.71 5.49
N GLY A 47 17.07 -11.58 6.15
CA GLY A 47 18.06 -11.21 7.16
C GLY A 47 17.47 -10.80 8.52
N VAL A 48 16.25 -11.26 8.84
CA VAL A 48 15.56 -10.88 10.09
C VAL A 48 15.52 -12.04 11.08
N GLU A 49 16.14 -11.82 12.23
CA GLU A 49 16.22 -12.78 13.34
C GLU A 49 14.84 -13.15 13.92
N GLY A 50 14.66 -14.43 14.28
CA GLY A 50 13.38 -14.96 14.72
C GLY A 50 12.78 -14.27 15.95
N GLN A 51 13.60 -13.78 16.89
CA GLN A 51 13.10 -13.01 18.04
C GLN A 51 12.51 -11.66 17.62
N ALA A 52 13.10 -10.99 16.62
CA ALA A 52 12.59 -9.74 16.07
C ALA A 52 11.26 -9.97 15.34
N VAL A 53 11.15 -11.07 14.58
CA VAL A 53 9.91 -11.50 13.91
C VAL A 53 8.78 -11.70 14.93
N ARG A 54 9.02 -12.52 15.97
CA ARG A 54 8.01 -12.77 17.02
C ARG A 54 7.57 -11.50 17.74
N SER A 55 8.51 -10.59 18.01
CA SER A 55 8.21 -9.29 18.62
C SER A 55 7.34 -8.41 17.72
N SER A 56 7.60 -8.40 16.41
CA SER A 56 6.79 -7.68 15.42
C SER A 56 5.40 -8.27 15.28
N ILE A 57 5.27 -9.60 15.21
CA ILE A 57 3.97 -10.29 15.20
C ILE A 57 3.16 -9.99 16.46
N SER A 58 3.78 -9.98 17.65
CA SER A 58 3.10 -9.59 18.89
C SER A 58 2.49 -8.19 18.79
N ARG A 59 3.20 -7.23 18.17
CA ARG A 59 2.66 -5.88 17.93
C ARG A 59 1.52 -5.91 16.91
N LEU A 60 1.67 -6.64 15.80
CA LEU A 60 0.62 -6.79 14.79
C LEU A 60 -0.66 -7.40 15.39
N LYS A 61 -0.53 -8.40 16.26
CA LYS A 61 -1.65 -8.99 17.00
C LYS A 61 -2.35 -7.98 17.90
N ARG A 62 -1.60 -7.21 18.68
CA ARG A 62 -2.17 -6.16 19.54
C ARG A 62 -2.93 -5.08 18.77
N ARG A 63 -2.59 -4.86 17.50
CA ARG A 63 -3.30 -3.95 16.59
C ARG A 63 -4.42 -4.62 15.79
N GLY A 64 -4.71 -5.91 16.01
CA GLY A 64 -5.72 -6.65 15.27
C GLY A 64 -5.40 -6.89 13.79
N VAL A 65 -4.13 -6.77 13.38
CA VAL A 65 -3.71 -6.96 11.97
C VAL A 65 -3.57 -8.44 11.62
N VAL A 66 -3.05 -9.22 12.57
CA VAL A 66 -2.95 -10.68 12.47
C VAL A 66 -3.58 -11.33 13.69
N ILE A 67 -4.15 -12.51 13.51
CA ILE A 67 -4.72 -13.33 14.57
C ILE A 67 -3.90 -14.61 14.72
N SER A 68 -3.92 -15.19 15.93
CA SER A 68 -3.34 -16.52 16.12
C SER A 68 -4.36 -17.58 15.74
N ASP A 69 -3.88 -18.61 15.06
CA ASP A 69 -4.68 -19.74 14.62
C ASP A 69 -3.84 -21.03 14.72
N ARG A 70 -4.48 -22.17 14.93
CA ARG A 70 -3.83 -23.49 14.93
C ARG A 70 -4.48 -24.38 13.89
N ARG A 71 -3.67 -24.91 12.97
CA ARG A 71 -4.12 -25.84 11.93
C ARG A 71 -3.28 -27.11 12.01
N GLU A 72 -3.96 -28.25 12.01
CA GLU A 72 -3.32 -29.58 12.02
C GLU A 72 -2.26 -29.76 13.11
N GLY A 73 -2.49 -29.16 14.28
CA GLY A 73 -1.57 -29.21 15.43
C GLY A 73 -0.44 -28.18 15.38
N ALA A 74 -0.17 -27.53 14.25
CA ALA A 74 0.81 -26.45 14.13
C ALA A 74 0.25 -25.10 14.58
N ALA A 75 1.05 -24.31 15.29
CA ALA A 75 0.71 -22.93 15.61
C ALA A 75 1.10 -22.01 14.44
N GLY A 76 0.23 -21.06 14.11
CA GLY A 76 0.45 -20.11 13.04
C GLY A 76 -0.31 -18.81 13.26
N TYR A 77 -0.37 -18.04 12.19
CA TYR A 77 -1.10 -16.78 12.16
C TYR A 77 -1.87 -16.66 10.85
N ALA A 78 -2.91 -15.85 10.90
CA ALA A 78 -3.70 -15.44 9.74
C ALA A 78 -3.87 -13.91 9.75
N LEU A 79 -4.09 -13.29 8.59
CA LEU A 79 -4.54 -11.89 8.58
C LEU A 79 -5.96 -11.82 9.15
N ALA A 80 -6.25 -10.78 9.92
CA ALA A 80 -7.64 -10.53 10.33
C ALA A 80 -8.48 -10.12 9.10
N GLU A 81 -9.78 -10.42 9.12
CA GLU A 81 -10.69 -10.11 8.00
C GLU A 81 -10.62 -8.64 7.54
N PRO A 82 -10.67 -7.62 8.44
CA PRO A 82 -10.56 -6.22 8.01
C PRO A 82 -9.23 -5.88 7.34
N THR A 83 -8.18 -6.64 7.67
CA THR A 83 -6.85 -6.47 7.04
C THR A 83 -6.85 -7.08 5.65
N LEU A 84 -7.45 -8.27 5.45
CA LEU A 84 -7.60 -8.87 4.12
C LEU A 84 -8.35 -7.94 3.17
N GLU A 85 -9.47 -7.39 3.63
CA GLU A 85 -10.28 -6.45 2.84
C GLU A 85 -9.46 -5.23 2.42
N THR A 86 -8.75 -4.62 3.38
CA THR A 86 -7.89 -3.45 3.11
C THR A 86 -6.77 -3.78 2.13
N LEU A 87 -6.16 -4.98 2.24
CA LEU A 87 -5.13 -5.40 1.29
C LEU A 87 -5.69 -5.66 -0.10
N ALA A 88 -6.88 -6.28 -0.21
CA ALA A 88 -7.54 -6.53 -1.48
C ALA A 88 -7.95 -5.22 -2.18
N GLU A 89 -8.45 -4.24 -1.43
CA GLU A 89 -8.69 -2.87 -1.93
C GLU A 89 -7.38 -2.24 -2.45
N GLY A 90 -6.30 -2.35 -1.68
CA GLY A 90 -4.99 -1.79 -2.06
C GLY A 90 -4.34 -2.46 -3.28
N ASP A 91 -4.55 -3.76 -3.49
CA ASP A 91 -3.89 -4.51 -4.56
C ASP A 91 -4.26 -4.02 -5.95
N ALA A 92 -5.52 -3.64 -6.18
CA ALA A 92 -5.93 -3.03 -7.44
C ALA A 92 -5.13 -1.75 -7.73
N ARG A 93 -4.82 -0.94 -6.70
CA ARG A 93 -4.00 0.27 -6.87
C ARG A 93 -2.52 0.01 -7.05
N ILE A 94 -2.05 -1.12 -6.53
CA ILE A 94 -0.65 -1.53 -6.62
C ILE A 94 -0.34 -2.13 -7.99
N PHE A 95 -1.23 -2.97 -8.52
CA PHE A 95 -0.99 -3.78 -9.70
C PHE A 95 -1.80 -3.36 -10.94
N GLU A 96 -2.95 -2.69 -10.77
CA GLU A 96 -3.86 -2.29 -11.87
C GLU A 96 -4.01 -0.76 -11.93
N ARG A 97 -2.97 -0.04 -11.53
CA ARG A 97 -3.02 1.41 -11.33
C ARG A 97 -3.43 2.13 -12.62
N ARG A 98 -4.64 2.68 -12.63
CA ARG A 98 -5.15 3.47 -13.76
C ARG A 98 -5.03 4.96 -13.47
N ARG A 99 -4.11 5.63 -14.16
CA ARG A 99 -4.01 7.09 -14.13
C ARG A 99 -5.22 7.71 -14.82
N ALA A 100 -5.78 8.74 -14.22
CA ALA A 100 -6.88 9.50 -14.78
C ALA A 100 -6.42 10.37 -15.95
N THR A 101 -7.36 10.70 -16.83
CA THR A 101 -7.23 11.77 -17.81
C THR A 101 -8.02 12.98 -17.34
N THR A 102 -7.88 14.11 -18.04
CA THR A 102 -8.72 15.29 -17.79
C THR A 102 -10.21 15.03 -18.07
N ASP A 103 -10.52 14.04 -18.90
CA ASP A 103 -11.88 13.71 -19.32
C ASP A 103 -12.63 12.85 -18.30
N ASP A 104 -11.90 12.21 -17.38
CA ASP A 104 -12.50 11.49 -16.26
C ASP A 104 -13.19 12.46 -15.28
N GLY A 105 -12.89 13.76 -15.36
CA GLY A 105 -13.42 14.78 -14.47
C GLY A 105 -12.99 14.58 -13.01
N TRP A 106 -13.82 15.07 -12.09
CA TRP A 106 -13.58 15.09 -10.66
C TRP A 106 -14.74 14.48 -9.91
N LEU A 107 -14.42 13.75 -8.85
CA LEU A 107 -15.33 13.35 -7.80
C LEU A 107 -15.15 14.29 -6.61
N VAL A 108 -16.24 14.90 -6.16
CA VAL A 108 -16.26 15.75 -4.96
C VAL A 108 -17.10 15.03 -3.90
N VAL A 109 -16.49 14.79 -2.74
CA VAL A 109 -17.18 14.25 -1.56
C VAL A 109 -17.35 15.39 -0.57
N VAL A 110 -18.61 15.69 -0.26
CA VAL A 110 -18.97 16.57 0.85
C VAL A 110 -19.46 15.67 1.97
N PHE A 111 -18.95 15.86 3.18
CA PHE A 111 -19.44 15.09 4.31
C PHE A 111 -19.89 15.97 5.47
N SER A 112 -20.92 15.49 6.14
CA SER A 112 -21.44 16.06 7.37
C SER A 112 -21.64 14.92 8.36
N VAL A 113 -20.79 14.91 9.39
CA VAL A 113 -20.89 13.94 10.49
C VAL A 113 -21.31 14.70 11.75
N PRO A 114 -22.36 14.27 12.47
CA PRO A 114 -22.75 14.84 13.76
C PRO A 114 -21.58 14.86 14.74
N GLU A 115 -21.55 15.85 15.63
CA GLU A 115 -20.47 15.96 16.62
C GLU A 115 -20.47 14.83 17.65
N SER A 116 -21.60 14.17 17.85
CA SER A 116 -21.73 12.96 18.66
C SER A 116 -20.98 11.76 18.07
N GLU A 117 -20.63 11.79 16.79
CA GLU A 117 -20.08 10.64 16.05
C GLU A 117 -18.65 10.92 15.53
N ARG A 118 -17.82 11.51 16.39
CA ARG A 118 -16.42 11.87 16.05
C ARG A 118 -15.61 10.70 15.50
N GLU A 119 -15.87 9.48 15.96
CA GLU A 119 -15.21 8.27 15.47
C GLU A 119 -15.51 8.04 13.98
N LYS A 120 -16.77 8.20 13.55
CA LYS A 120 -17.18 8.09 12.14
C LYS A 120 -16.54 9.18 11.28
N ARG A 121 -16.41 10.40 11.82
CA ARG A 121 -15.68 11.49 11.14
C ARG A 121 -14.22 11.11 10.92
N HIS A 122 -13.56 10.53 11.92
CA HIS A 122 -12.18 10.08 11.80
C HIS A 122 -12.05 8.92 10.81
N GLU A 123 -12.95 7.94 10.87
CA GLU A 123 -13.01 6.80 9.95
C GLU A 123 -13.18 7.25 8.49
N LEU A 124 -14.08 8.22 8.25
CA LEU A 124 -14.32 8.76 6.92
C LEU A 124 -13.10 9.51 6.36
N ARG A 125 -12.45 10.35 7.17
CA ARG A 125 -11.22 11.04 6.74
C ARG A 125 -10.12 10.05 6.41
N THR A 126 -9.91 9.05 7.27
CA THR A 126 -8.94 7.98 7.03
C THR A 126 -9.26 7.22 5.73
N SER A 127 -10.53 6.89 5.50
CA SER A 127 -10.96 6.19 4.29
C SER A 127 -10.73 7.02 3.03
N LEU A 128 -11.08 8.32 3.04
CA LEU A 128 -10.88 9.21 1.90
C LEU A 128 -9.39 9.44 1.61
N THR A 129 -8.55 9.60 2.65
CA THR A 129 -7.09 9.64 2.48
C THR A 129 -6.57 8.35 1.88
N GLN A 130 -7.02 7.19 2.39
CA GLN A 130 -6.62 5.89 1.82
C GLN A 130 -7.10 5.72 0.38
N LEU A 131 -8.22 6.33 -0.01
CA LEU A 131 -8.71 6.37 -1.39
C LEU A 131 -7.95 7.39 -2.27
N GLY A 132 -6.98 8.14 -1.71
CA GLY A 132 -6.15 9.12 -2.42
C GLY A 132 -6.81 10.50 -2.59
N PHE A 133 -7.90 10.80 -1.88
CA PHE A 133 -8.54 12.11 -1.98
C PHE A 133 -7.66 13.23 -1.42
N GLY A 134 -7.65 14.36 -2.12
CA GLY A 134 -7.12 15.63 -1.62
C GLY A 134 -8.18 16.41 -0.84
N THR A 135 -7.74 17.35 -0.01
CA THR A 135 -8.66 18.23 0.74
C THR A 135 -8.75 19.59 0.07
N THR A 136 -9.95 20.01 -0.34
CA THR A 136 -10.16 21.34 -0.94
C THR A 136 -10.56 22.39 0.10
N ALA A 137 -11.31 21.96 1.11
CA ALA A 137 -11.76 22.75 2.25
C ALA A 137 -12.15 21.81 3.41
N PRO A 138 -12.36 22.30 4.64
CA PRO A 138 -12.91 21.49 5.73
C PRO A 138 -14.23 20.81 5.31
N GLY A 139 -14.25 19.48 5.33
CA GLY A 139 -15.43 18.68 4.95
C GLY A 139 -15.65 18.49 3.44
N VAL A 140 -14.77 19.02 2.59
CA VAL A 140 -14.84 18.87 1.12
C VAL A 140 -13.57 18.23 0.60
N TRP A 141 -13.73 17.07 -0.03
CA TRP A 141 -12.66 16.24 -0.55
C TRP A 141 -12.83 16.06 -2.05
N ILE A 142 -11.72 15.92 -2.76
CA ILE A 142 -11.71 15.78 -4.21
C ILE A 142 -10.78 14.65 -4.65
N ALA A 143 -11.16 13.94 -5.71
CA ALA A 143 -10.33 12.95 -6.38
C ALA A 143 -10.66 12.88 -7.87
N PRO A 144 -9.82 12.26 -8.71
CA PRO A 144 -10.17 12.00 -10.10
C PRO A 144 -11.46 11.17 -10.23
N GLY A 145 -12.27 11.46 -11.23
CA GLY A 145 -13.61 10.85 -11.38
C GLY A 145 -13.60 9.35 -11.64
N ASN A 146 -12.51 8.79 -12.16
CA ASN A 146 -12.35 7.35 -12.34
C ASN A 146 -12.37 6.55 -11.03
N LEU A 147 -12.20 7.21 -9.87
CA LEU A 147 -12.32 6.59 -8.53
C LEU A 147 -13.76 6.50 -8.01
N ALA A 148 -14.77 6.93 -8.77
CA ALA A 148 -16.16 6.97 -8.32
C ALA A 148 -16.71 5.61 -7.88
N ALA A 149 -16.49 4.57 -8.69
CA ALA A 149 -17.01 3.23 -8.41
C ALA A 149 -16.34 2.61 -7.17
N GLU A 150 -15.03 2.79 -7.03
CA GLU A 150 -14.29 2.34 -5.86
C GLU A 150 -14.74 3.07 -4.59
N THR A 151 -14.81 4.40 -4.65
CA THR A 151 -15.24 5.24 -3.52
C THR A 151 -16.61 4.83 -3.01
N ARG A 152 -17.60 4.66 -3.90
CA ARG A 152 -18.96 4.25 -3.51
C ARG A 152 -18.97 2.90 -2.81
N ARG A 153 -18.24 1.90 -3.35
CA ARG A 153 -18.17 0.55 -2.74
C ARG A 153 -17.53 0.61 -1.36
N THR A 154 -16.42 1.32 -1.22
CA THR A 154 -15.67 1.41 0.05
C THR A 154 -16.48 2.14 1.12
N LEU A 155 -17.12 3.26 0.79
CA LEU A 155 -17.93 4.01 1.77
C LEU A 155 -19.21 3.26 2.17
N ALA A 156 -19.87 2.58 1.22
CA ALA A 156 -21.04 1.76 1.53
C ALA A 156 -20.68 0.58 2.44
N ARG A 157 -19.61 -0.15 2.12
CA ARG A 157 -19.12 -1.29 2.92
C ARG A 157 -18.77 -0.88 4.36
N ARG A 158 -18.17 0.30 4.54
CA ARG A 158 -17.79 0.83 5.86
C ARG A 158 -18.96 1.44 6.64
N GLY A 159 -20.18 1.45 6.08
CA GLY A 159 -21.35 2.08 6.70
C GLY A 159 -21.18 3.60 6.84
N LEU A 160 -20.51 4.23 5.86
CA LEU A 160 -20.21 5.66 5.86
C LEU A 160 -21.05 6.43 4.83
N ALA A 161 -21.83 5.73 4.00
CA ALA A 161 -22.58 6.31 2.91
C ALA A 161 -23.63 7.36 3.35
N GLU A 162 -24.20 7.21 4.55
CA GLU A 162 -25.21 8.14 5.08
C GLU A 162 -24.65 9.52 5.45
N TYR A 163 -23.33 9.64 5.64
CA TYR A 163 -22.68 10.89 6.06
C TYR A 163 -22.15 11.72 4.89
N VAL A 164 -22.31 11.24 3.65
CA VAL A 164 -21.65 11.82 2.48
C VAL A 164 -22.62 12.08 1.34
N ASP A 165 -22.39 13.21 0.66
CA ASP A 165 -22.90 13.47 -0.68
C ASP A 165 -21.74 13.43 -1.67
N ILE A 166 -21.95 12.75 -2.80
CA ILE A 166 -20.93 12.58 -3.83
C ILE A 166 -21.40 13.21 -5.13
N PHE A 167 -20.61 14.16 -5.64
CA PHE A 167 -20.84 14.85 -6.90
C PHE A 167 -19.76 14.45 -7.89
N ALA A 168 -20.14 14.29 -9.17
CA ALA A 168 -19.20 14.11 -10.27
C ALA A 168 -19.36 15.27 -11.25
N GLY A 169 -18.24 15.80 -11.75
CA GLY A 169 -18.27 16.92 -12.68
C GLY A 169 -16.90 17.37 -13.13
N HIS A 170 -16.86 18.49 -13.87
CA HIS A 170 -15.62 19.08 -14.35
C HIS A 170 -15.33 20.38 -13.62
N HIS A 171 -14.05 20.75 -13.56
CA HIS A 171 -13.67 22.09 -13.13
C HIS A 171 -14.19 23.11 -14.15
N PHE A 172 -15.20 23.88 -13.78
CA PHE A 172 -15.88 24.77 -14.71
C PHE A 172 -15.20 26.13 -14.84
N ALA A 173 -14.78 26.75 -13.73
CA ALA A 173 -14.29 28.12 -13.75
C ALA A 173 -13.38 28.49 -12.56
N PHE A 174 -12.66 29.60 -12.77
CA PHE A 174 -11.78 30.35 -11.86
C PHE A 174 -10.51 29.63 -11.38
N GLY A 175 -9.38 30.32 -11.59
CA GLY A 175 -8.06 29.85 -11.19
C GLY A 175 -7.51 28.75 -12.10
N ASP A 176 -6.20 28.60 -12.06
CA ASP A 176 -5.50 27.53 -12.76
C ASP A 176 -5.66 26.20 -12.00
N LEU A 177 -6.10 25.17 -12.72
CA LEU A 177 -6.35 23.85 -12.14
C LEU A 177 -5.05 23.18 -11.66
N ARG A 178 -3.89 23.42 -12.30
CA ARG A 178 -2.60 22.87 -11.82
C ARG A 178 -2.24 23.42 -10.45
N SER A 179 -2.43 24.73 -10.27
CA SER A 179 -2.20 25.41 -9.00
C SER A 179 -3.14 24.90 -7.90
N LYS A 180 -4.40 24.61 -8.23
CA LYS A 180 -5.35 24.00 -7.30
C LYS A 180 -4.96 22.58 -6.91
N VAL A 181 -4.58 21.74 -7.88
CA VAL A 181 -4.12 20.36 -7.63
C VAL A 181 -2.92 20.33 -6.67
N ARG A 182 -1.96 21.25 -6.83
CA ARG A 182 -0.85 21.42 -5.87
C ARG A 182 -1.27 21.85 -4.46
N ALA A 183 -2.42 22.50 -4.31
CA ALA A 183 -2.94 22.90 -3.01
C ALA A 183 -3.79 21.80 -2.35
N TRP A 184 -4.38 20.90 -3.15
CA TRP A 184 -5.23 19.82 -2.67
C TRP A 184 -4.46 18.56 -2.27
N TRP A 185 -3.29 18.35 -2.90
CA TRP A 185 -2.37 17.25 -2.61
C TRP A 185 -0.97 17.77 -2.35
N ASP A 186 -0.25 17.11 -1.45
CA ASP A 186 1.19 17.33 -1.26
C ASP A 186 1.97 16.64 -2.38
N LEU A 187 2.12 17.34 -3.51
CA LEU A 187 2.85 16.81 -4.66
C LEU A 187 4.36 16.74 -4.43
N ASP A 188 4.89 17.54 -3.51
CA ASP A 188 6.32 17.53 -3.19
C ASP A 188 6.65 16.27 -2.38
N GLU A 189 5.83 15.92 -1.38
CA GLU A 189 5.95 14.65 -0.66
C GLU A 189 5.84 13.45 -1.61
N LEU A 190 4.87 13.48 -2.54
CA LEU A 190 4.72 12.43 -3.54
C LEU A 190 5.94 12.32 -4.47
N ALA A 191 6.46 13.46 -4.95
CA ALA A 191 7.64 13.49 -5.80
C ALA A 191 8.87 12.91 -5.09
N ASP A 192 9.05 13.22 -3.80
CA ASP A 192 10.14 12.71 -2.96
C ASP A 192 10.02 11.21 -2.73
N LEU A 193 8.81 10.70 -2.46
CA LEU A 193 8.58 9.26 -2.32
C LEU A 193 8.91 8.51 -3.62
N TYR A 194 8.54 9.05 -4.78
CA TYR A 194 8.90 8.47 -6.08
C TYR A 194 10.41 8.55 -6.34
N ALA A 195 11.05 9.68 -6.03
CA ALA A 195 12.49 9.85 -6.17
C ALA A 195 13.28 8.85 -5.29
N ASP A 196 12.83 8.64 -4.05
CA ASP A 196 13.41 7.66 -3.14
C ASP A 196 13.26 6.22 -3.64
N PHE A 197 12.10 5.88 -4.22
CA PHE A 197 11.90 4.57 -4.86
C PHE A 197 12.87 4.38 -6.04
N LEU A 198 12.94 5.35 -6.95
CA LEU A 198 13.85 5.31 -8.10
C LEU A 198 15.32 5.17 -7.67
N ARG A 199 15.74 5.96 -6.68
CA ARG A 199 17.12 5.94 -6.16
C ARG A 199 17.52 4.57 -5.61
N ARG A 200 16.59 3.88 -4.95
CA ARG A 200 16.86 2.56 -4.36
C ARG A 200 16.82 1.42 -5.38
N HIS A 201 15.89 1.48 -6.34
CA HIS A 201 15.58 0.32 -7.17
C HIS A 201 16.15 0.39 -8.59
N ARG A 202 16.60 1.55 -9.08
CA ARG A 202 17.34 1.61 -10.36
C ARG A 202 18.64 0.80 -10.35
N PRO A 203 19.51 0.92 -9.32
CA PRO A 203 20.72 0.09 -9.25
C PRO A 203 20.41 -1.39 -9.12
N VAL A 204 19.31 -1.74 -8.43
CA VAL A 204 18.84 -3.12 -8.30
C VAL A 204 18.50 -3.68 -9.69
N LEU A 205 17.64 -3.02 -10.46
CA LEU A 205 17.28 -3.46 -11.81
C LEU A 205 18.52 -3.61 -12.72
N ALA A 206 19.45 -2.65 -12.65
CA ALA A 206 20.68 -2.68 -13.45
C ALA A 206 21.61 -3.85 -13.08
N ALA A 207 21.61 -4.28 -11.82
CA ALA A 207 22.41 -5.40 -11.33
C ALA A 207 21.71 -6.76 -11.48
N LEU A 208 20.43 -6.80 -11.87
CA LEU A 208 19.68 -8.06 -11.98
C LEU A 208 20.21 -8.93 -13.13
N PRO A 209 20.67 -10.17 -12.86
CA PRO A 209 21.13 -11.08 -13.90
C PRO A 209 19.97 -11.50 -14.82
N ALA A 210 20.28 -11.86 -16.07
CA ALA A 210 19.27 -12.32 -17.04
C ALA A 210 18.47 -13.53 -16.52
N SER A 211 19.12 -14.44 -15.79
CA SER A 211 18.50 -15.52 -15.04
C SER A 211 18.76 -15.30 -13.55
N ILE A 212 17.70 -15.02 -12.79
CA ILE A 212 17.76 -14.81 -11.34
C ILE A 212 17.29 -16.07 -10.63
N SER A 213 17.95 -16.44 -9.52
CA SER A 213 17.44 -17.53 -8.69
C SER A 213 16.15 -17.13 -7.97
N ALA A 214 15.29 -18.11 -7.69
CA ALA A 214 14.02 -17.89 -6.99
C ALA A 214 14.21 -17.25 -5.60
N SER A 215 15.26 -17.64 -4.87
CA SER A 215 15.62 -17.04 -3.56
C SER A 215 16.03 -15.57 -3.70
N GLN A 216 16.91 -15.23 -4.64
CA GLN A 216 17.30 -13.83 -4.88
C GLN A 216 16.10 -12.99 -5.34
N ALA A 217 15.20 -13.57 -6.15
CA ALA A 217 13.97 -12.90 -6.55
C ALA A 217 13.09 -12.58 -5.34
N PHE A 218 12.89 -13.53 -4.43
CA PHE A 218 12.16 -13.30 -3.18
C PHE A 218 12.78 -12.19 -2.33
N GLN A 219 14.09 -12.27 -2.10
CA GLN A 219 14.86 -11.31 -1.29
C GLN A 219 14.79 -9.88 -1.85
N THR A 220 14.63 -9.74 -3.16
CA THR A 220 14.50 -8.44 -3.84
C THR A 220 13.05 -7.96 -3.89
N TYR A 221 12.12 -8.86 -4.24
CA TYR A 221 10.74 -8.52 -4.53
C TYR A 221 9.97 -8.07 -3.29
N VAL A 222 10.10 -8.79 -2.16
CA VAL A 222 9.31 -8.49 -0.96
C VAL A 222 9.62 -7.11 -0.40
N PRO A 223 10.89 -6.70 -0.20
CA PRO A 223 11.20 -5.34 0.25
C PRO A 223 10.80 -4.25 -0.76
N MET A 224 11.02 -4.50 -2.06
CA MET A 224 10.61 -3.57 -3.13
C MET A 224 9.10 -3.34 -3.10
N LEU A 225 8.30 -4.41 -3.09
CA LEU A 225 6.85 -4.30 -3.03
C LEU A 225 6.42 -3.61 -1.73
N THR A 226 7.00 -3.97 -0.58
CA THR A 226 6.67 -3.34 0.71
C THR A 226 6.89 -1.82 0.69
N GLN A 227 7.94 -1.35 0.01
CA GLN A 227 8.16 0.08 -0.20
C GLN A 227 7.15 0.67 -1.18
N TRP A 228 6.96 0.02 -2.34
CA TRP A 228 6.05 0.48 -3.39
C TRP A 228 4.62 0.64 -2.88
N ARG A 229 4.13 -0.29 -2.05
CA ARG A 229 2.78 -0.28 -1.47
C ARG A 229 2.39 1.04 -0.79
N ARG A 230 3.35 1.86 -0.35
CA ARG A 230 3.06 3.17 0.28
C ARG A 230 2.64 4.24 -0.73
N LEU A 231 3.16 4.17 -1.95
CA LEU A 231 2.95 5.19 -2.99
C LEU A 231 1.50 5.21 -3.51
N PRO A 232 0.88 4.08 -3.89
CA PRO A 232 -0.47 4.09 -4.44
C PRO A 232 -1.57 4.56 -3.47
N TYR A 233 -1.33 4.54 -2.16
CA TYR A 233 -2.28 5.10 -1.18
C TYR A 233 -2.22 6.64 -1.12
N SER A 234 -1.09 7.23 -1.47
CA SER A 234 -0.90 8.68 -1.42
C SER A 234 -1.15 9.36 -2.76
N ASP A 235 -0.93 8.68 -3.89
CA ASP A 235 -1.23 9.21 -5.23
C ASP A 235 -2.54 8.59 -5.75
N PRO A 236 -3.60 9.39 -6.04
CA PRO A 236 -4.85 8.89 -6.62
C PRO A 236 -4.78 8.63 -8.14
N GLY A 237 -3.60 8.77 -8.77
CA GLY A 237 -3.46 8.64 -10.21
C GLY A 237 -3.90 9.92 -10.92
N LEU A 238 -3.43 11.07 -10.45
CA LEU A 238 -3.78 12.37 -11.03
C LEU A 238 -3.44 12.46 -12.54
N PRO A 239 -4.20 13.23 -13.33
CA PRO A 239 -3.88 13.47 -14.73
C PRO A 239 -2.50 14.08 -14.92
N LEU A 240 -1.65 13.49 -15.77
CA LEU A 240 -0.27 13.98 -16.01
C LEU A 240 -0.25 15.45 -16.45
N ALA A 241 -1.25 15.85 -17.23
CA ALA A 241 -1.40 17.23 -17.68
C ALA A 241 -1.56 18.24 -16.54
N LEU A 242 -1.86 17.80 -15.31
CA LEU A 242 -2.01 18.64 -14.13
C LEU A 242 -0.82 18.56 -13.16
N LEU A 243 0.14 17.69 -13.44
CA LEU A 243 1.32 17.47 -12.61
C LEU A 243 2.50 18.36 -13.04
N PRO A 244 3.51 18.53 -12.17
CA PRO A 244 4.77 19.17 -12.54
C PRO A 244 5.43 18.49 -13.75
N PRO A 245 6.10 19.25 -14.64
CA PRO A 245 6.92 18.68 -15.70
C PRO A 245 7.97 17.72 -15.13
N GLY A 246 8.23 16.60 -15.83
CA GLY A 246 9.21 15.61 -15.38
C GLY A 246 8.75 14.78 -14.18
N TRP A 247 7.44 14.61 -13.97
CA TRP A 247 6.89 13.86 -12.85
C TRP A 247 7.50 12.46 -12.71
N ASN A 248 8.20 12.23 -11.59
CA ASN A 248 8.91 10.99 -11.31
C ASN A 248 8.00 9.76 -11.28
N GLY A 249 6.70 9.93 -10.98
CA GLY A 249 5.73 8.85 -10.88
C GLY A 249 5.69 7.97 -12.13
N VAL A 250 5.76 8.55 -13.33
CA VAL A 250 5.77 7.78 -14.59
C VAL A 250 6.99 6.87 -14.69
N THR A 251 8.16 7.39 -14.31
CA THR A 251 9.40 6.59 -14.39
C THR A 251 9.44 5.53 -13.29
N ALA A 252 8.89 5.84 -12.12
CA ALA A 252 8.83 4.92 -11.00
C ALA A 252 7.85 3.78 -11.26
N GLU A 253 6.71 4.07 -11.90
CA GLU A 253 5.73 3.09 -12.36
C GLU A 253 6.37 2.11 -13.35
N ALA A 254 7.03 2.62 -14.39
CA ALA A 254 7.74 1.76 -15.35
C ALA A 254 8.82 0.88 -14.70
N LEU A 255 9.60 1.44 -13.76
CA LEU A 255 10.59 0.67 -13.01
C LEU A 255 9.95 -0.43 -12.15
N PHE A 256 8.83 -0.12 -11.48
CA PHE A 256 8.10 -1.10 -10.68
C PHE A 256 7.53 -2.22 -11.55
N GLU A 257 6.91 -1.89 -12.69
CA GLU A 257 6.34 -2.87 -13.61
C GLU A 257 7.40 -3.85 -14.14
N GLU A 258 8.56 -3.33 -14.53
CA GLU A 258 9.69 -4.14 -15.01
C GLU A 258 10.20 -5.10 -13.93
N LEU A 259 10.44 -4.58 -12.72
CA LEU A 259 10.86 -5.40 -11.58
C LEU A 259 9.79 -6.41 -11.18
N ASN A 260 8.52 -6.02 -11.16
CA ASN A 260 7.41 -6.91 -10.83
C ASN A 260 7.29 -8.05 -11.84
N THR A 261 7.43 -7.75 -13.12
CA THR A 261 7.40 -8.75 -14.21
C THR A 261 8.52 -9.78 -14.06
N ARG A 262 9.74 -9.32 -13.74
CA ARG A 262 10.90 -10.21 -13.60
C ARG A 262 10.94 -11.01 -12.30
N LEU A 263 10.40 -10.46 -11.22
CA LEU A 263 10.64 -10.99 -9.86
C LEU A 263 9.44 -11.69 -9.23
N SER A 264 8.20 -11.30 -9.56
CA SER A 264 7.00 -11.76 -8.82
C SER A 264 6.80 -13.28 -8.84
N ALA A 265 6.86 -13.91 -10.03
CA ALA A 265 6.70 -15.34 -10.19
C ALA A 265 7.81 -16.17 -9.50
N PRO A 266 9.13 -15.93 -9.76
CA PRO A 266 10.19 -16.66 -9.07
C PRO A 266 10.21 -16.39 -7.56
N ALA A 267 9.86 -15.19 -7.10
CA ALA A 267 9.71 -14.91 -5.67
C ALA A 267 8.61 -15.75 -5.04
N ARG A 268 7.47 -15.94 -5.73
CA ARG A 268 6.37 -16.79 -5.29
C ARG A 268 6.77 -18.26 -5.23
N GLU A 269 7.47 -18.76 -6.25
CA GLU A 269 7.98 -20.13 -6.26
C GLU A 269 8.83 -20.42 -5.02
N HIS A 270 9.79 -19.55 -4.72
CA HIS A 270 10.63 -19.71 -3.54
C HIS A 270 9.84 -19.63 -2.23
N ALA A 271 8.93 -18.66 -2.11
CA ALA A 271 8.12 -18.50 -0.90
C ALA A 271 7.30 -19.76 -0.62
N LEU A 272 6.64 -20.32 -1.63
CA LEU A 272 5.86 -21.54 -1.49
C LEU A 272 6.73 -22.74 -1.11
N ALA A 273 7.92 -22.89 -1.71
CA ALA A 273 8.86 -23.93 -1.32
C ALA A 273 9.25 -23.83 0.17
N VAL A 274 9.49 -22.61 0.68
CA VAL A 274 9.78 -22.38 2.11
C VAL A 274 8.58 -22.70 3.00
N ILE A 275 7.37 -22.33 2.56
CA ILE A 275 6.12 -22.55 3.29
C ILE A 275 5.81 -24.05 3.39
N HIS A 276 5.85 -24.78 2.28
CA HIS A 276 5.50 -26.20 2.23
C HIS A 276 6.57 -27.11 2.86
N ALA A 277 7.84 -26.69 2.88
CA ALA A 277 8.90 -27.41 3.60
C ALA A 277 8.79 -27.28 5.14
N ARG A 278 7.99 -26.34 5.64
CA ARG A 278 7.84 -26.00 7.08
C ARG A 278 6.37 -25.96 7.52
N GLY A 279 5.49 -26.46 6.67
CA GLY A 279 4.05 -26.61 6.88
C GLY A 279 3.74 -27.84 7.70
#